data_AF-A0A2C9LCP8-F1
#
_entry.id   AF-A0A2C9LCP8-F1
#
_cell.length_a   1.000
_cell.length_b   1.000
_cell.length_c   1.000
_cell.angle_alpha   90.00
_cell.angle_beta   90.00
_cell.angle_gamma   90.00
#
_symmetry.space_group_name_H-M   'P 1'
#
loop_
_entity.id
_entity.type
_entity.pdbx_description
1 polymer ?
#
loop_
_entity_poly.entity_id
_entity_poly.type
_entity_poly.pdbx_seq_one_letter_code
_entity_poly.pdbx_strand_id
1 'polypeptide(L)'
;MEKEKPDYRIFGSYTRSLYNVFKKYDNNDRIQTCNLRKAFNELNLYPSYSQIQEMVHCAVEYGSPCDADFVTFGEFCVSVDELQHHYEIGAPVTLPKSVIRNKSGGVSVRRARKGMH
;
A
#
# COMPACT_ATOMS: atom_id res chain seq x y z
N MET A 1 28.34 11.02 -21.39
CA MET A 1 27.49 11.11 -20.18
C MET A 1 26.05 11.19 -20.65
N GLU A 2 25.39 10.04 -20.71
CA GLU A 2 23.97 9.94 -21.03
C GLU A 2 23.21 10.45 -19.80
N LYS A 3 22.44 11.53 -19.94
CA LYS A 3 21.57 12.01 -18.86
C LYS A 3 20.39 11.05 -18.78
N GLU A 4 20.28 10.31 -17.67
CA GLU A 4 19.04 9.60 -17.35
C GLU A 4 17.88 10.60 -17.46
N LYS A 5 16.96 10.32 -18.38
CA LYS A 5 15.73 11.09 -18.50
C LYS A 5 14.85 10.68 -17.33
N PRO A 6 14.29 11.64 -16.57
CA PRO A 6 13.21 11.29 -15.64
C PRO A 6 12.11 10.61 -16.44
N ASP A 7 11.75 9.41 -16.02
CA ASP A 7 10.68 8.61 -16.62
C ASP A 7 9.36 9.31 -16.29
N TYR A 8 8.95 10.24 -17.15
CA TYR A 8 7.66 10.91 -17.03
C TYR A 8 6.56 9.89 -17.39
N ARG A 9 6.31 8.92 -16.51
CA ARG A 9 5.22 7.92 -16.65
C ARG A 9 3.85 8.59 -16.76
N ILE A 10 3.75 9.88 -16.40
CA ILE A 10 2.52 10.66 -16.33
C ILE A 10 2.21 11.43 -17.63
N PHE A 11 2.41 10.88 -18.83
CA PHE A 11 1.79 11.49 -20.04
C PHE A 11 1.41 10.47 -21.12
N GLY A 12 0.12 10.36 -21.40
CA GLY A 12 -0.43 9.67 -22.58
C GLY A 12 -1.13 8.34 -22.29
N SER A 13 -0.71 7.28 -22.98
CA SER A 13 -1.36 5.96 -22.98
C SER A 13 -1.43 5.31 -21.61
N TYR A 14 -0.44 5.54 -20.74
CA TYR A 14 -0.39 5.01 -19.39
C TYR A 14 -1.48 5.62 -18.49
N THR A 15 -1.56 6.95 -18.37
CA THR A 15 -2.64 7.58 -17.60
C THR A 15 -4.02 7.21 -18.15
N ARG A 16 -4.14 7.00 -19.47
CA ARG A 16 -5.38 6.51 -20.10
C ARG A 16 -5.69 5.06 -19.71
N SER A 17 -4.71 4.17 -19.60
CA SER A 17 -4.96 2.80 -19.14
C SER A 17 -5.37 2.78 -17.66
N LEU A 18 -4.74 3.60 -16.82
CA LEU A 18 -5.15 3.79 -15.43
C LEU A 18 -6.57 4.34 -15.33
N TYR A 19 -6.91 5.33 -16.14
CA TYR A 19 -8.26 5.90 -16.19
C TYR A 19 -9.31 4.87 -16.64
N ASN A 20 -8.99 4.03 -17.62
CA ASN A 20 -9.87 2.98 -18.07
C ASN A 20 -10.13 1.93 -16.98
N VAL A 21 -9.09 1.53 -16.24
CA VAL A 21 -9.26 0.65 -15.08
C VAL A 21 -10.07 1.34 -14.00
N PHE A 22 -9.73 2.60 -13.69
CA PHE A 22 -10.45 3.40 -12.70
C PHE A 22 -11.95 3.44 -12.99
N LYS A 23 -12.34 3.77 -14.22
CA LYS A 23 -13.74 3.89 -14.63
C LYS A 23 -14.54 2.59 -14.58
N LYS A 24 -13.91 1.41 -14.55
CA LYS A 24 -14.62 0.14 -14.34
C LYS A 24 -15.06 -0.07 -12.89
N TYR A 25 -14.32 0.49 -11.94
CA TYR A 25 -14.54 0.31 -10.50
C TYR A 25 -15.08 1.58 -9.82
N ASP A 26 -15.17 2.66 -10.57
CA ASP A 26 -15.67 3.96 -10.17
C ASP A 26 -17.16 3.91 -9.80
N ASN A 27 -17.49 4.58 -8.71
CA ASN A 27 -18.84 4.99 -8.32
C ASN A 27 -18.81 6.45 -7.88
N ASN A 28 -19.21 7.37 -8.78
CA ASN A 28 -19.21 8.83 -8.59
C ASN A 28 -17.81 9.45 -8.42
N ASP A 29 -16.92 9.20 -9.38
CA ASP A 29 -15.52 9.64 -9.44
C ASP A 29 -14.67 9.17 -8.24
N ARG A 30 -15.03 8.01 -7.68
CA ARG A 30 -14.46 7.41 -6.47
C ARG A 30 -14.45 5.89 -6.58
N ILE A 31 -13.33 5.25 -6.19
CA ILE A 31 -13.25 3.81 -5.99
C ILE A 31 -13.37 3.51 -4.51
N GLN A 32 -14.37 2.71 -4.16
CA GLN A 32 -14.56 2.17 -2.82
C GLN A 32 -13.46 1.17 -2.44
N THR A 33 -13.01 1.19 -1.19
CA THR A 33 -11.91 0.34 -0.67
C THR A 33 -12.09 -1.14 -1.01
N CYS A 34 -13.34 -1.64 -0.97
CA CYS A 34 -13.68 -3.03 -1.28
C CYS A 34 -13.41 -3.42 -2.75
N ASN A 35 -13.40 -2.45 -3.66
CA ASN A 35 -13.12 -2.62 -5.08
C ASN A 35 -11.69 -2.24 -5.45
N LEU A 36 -11.01 -1.46 -4.59
CA LEU A 36 -9.67 -0.95 -4.87
C LEU A 36 -8.67 -2.07 -5.17
N ARG A 37 -8.65 -3.14 -4.35
CA ARG A 37 -7.79 -4.30 -4.59
C ARG A 37 -8.05 -4.97 -5.95
N LYS A 38 -9.29 -5.00 -6.42
CA LYS A 38 -9.62 -5.57 -7.74
C LYS A 38 -9.09 -4.68 -8.86
N ALA A 39 -9.18 -3.36 -8.71
CA ALA A 39 -8.61 -2.40 -9.66
C ALA A 39 -7.08 -2.54 -9.79
N PHE A 40 -6.38 -2.71 -8.67
CA PHE A 40 -4.93 -3.00 -8.70
C PHE A 40 -4.60 -4.32 -9.40
N ASN A 41 -5.38 -5.38 -9.13
CA ASN A 41 -5.13 -6.68 -9.76
C ASN A 41 -5.26 -6.63 -11.30
N GLU A 42 -6.16 -5.80 -11.86
CA GLU A 42 -6.23 -5.60 -13.32
C GLU A 42 -4.94 -4.99 -13.91
N LEU A 43 -4.20 -4.25 -13.09
CA LEU A 43 -2.89 -3.68 -13.45
C LEU A 43 -1.73 -4.63 -13.15
N ASN A 44 -2.01 -5.88 -12.80
CA ASN A 44 -1.03 -6.87 -12.32
C ASN A 44 -0.29 -6.42 -11.05
N LEU A 45 -0.95 -5.62 -10.21
CA LEU A 45 -0.47 -5.22 -8.90
C LEU A 45 -1.29 -5.92 -7.82
N TYR A 46 -0.61 -6.53 -6.84
CA TYR A 46 -1.26 -7.40 -5.86
C TYR A 46 -1.01 -6.93 -4.43
N PRO A 47 -1.50 -5.73 -4.05
CA PRO A 47 -1.31 -5.22 -2.70
C PRO A 47 -1.96 -6.12 -1.65
N SER A 48 -1.35 -6.17 -0.48
CA SER A 48 -1.93 -6.78 0.71
C SER A 48 -3.13 -5.97 1.21
N TYR A 49 -3.92 -6.56 2.12
CA TYR A 49 -5.00 -5.83 2.77
C TYR A 49 -4.47 -4.60 3.55
N SER A 50 -3.33 -4.73 4.24
CA SER A 50 -2.75 -3.61 5.00
C SER A 50 -2.29 -2.48 4.08
N GLN A 51 -1.66 -2.80 2.95
CA GLN A 51 -1.25 -1.80 1.95
C GLN A 51 -2.45 -1.03 1.39
N ILE A 52 -3.57 -1.71 1.12
CA ILE A 52 -4.81 -1.05 0.68
C ILE A 52 -5.34 -0.10 1.76
N GLN A 53 -5.35 -0.50 3.03
CA GLN A 53 -5.80 0.37 4.13
C GLN A 53 -4.88 1.59 4.27
N GLU A 54 -3.57 1.41 4.21
CA GLU A 54 -2.58 2.50 4.26
C GLU A 54 -2.81 3.49 3.12
N MET A 55 -2.99 3.02 1.88
CA MET A 55 -3.28 3.87 0.71
C MET A 55 -4.54 4.70 0.89
N VAL A 56 -5.62 4.09 1.39
CA VAL A 56 -6.89 4.80 1.65
C VAL A 56 -6.69 5.83 2.75
N HIS A 57 -6.03 5.49 3.85
CA HIS A 57 -5.77 6.44 4.93
C HIS A 57 -4.92 7.64 4.46
N CYS A 58 -3.91 7.41 3.62
CA CYS A 58 -3.09 8.49 3.03
C CYS A 58 -3.89 9.39 2.08
N ALA A 59 -4.90 8.85 1.38
CA ALA A 59 -5.78 9.62 0.51
C ALA A 59 -6.70 10.58 1.30
N VAL A 60 -7.09 10.22 2.52
CA VAL A 60 -8.06 11.00 3.33
C VAL A 60 -7.46 12.27 3.95
N GLU A 61 -6.13 12.43 3.97
CA GLU A 61 -5.46 13.48 4.77
C GLU A 61 -5.66 14.93 4.28
N TYR A 62 -6.37 15.18 3.16
CA TYR A 62 -6.71 16.54 2.71
C TYR A 62 -8.22 16.80 2.62
N GLY A 63 -8.79 17.40 3.67
CA GLY A 63 -10.11 18.05 3.62
C GLY A 63 -11.33 17.12 3.54
N SER A 64 -11.14 15.80 3.62
CA SER A 64 -12.22 14.81 3.69
C SER A 64 -12.46 14.38 5.15
N PRO A 65 -13.69 13.99 5.54
CA PRO A 65 -13.92 13.40 6.85
C PRO A 65 -13.00 12.19 7.07
N CYS A 66 -12.51 11.98 8.29
CA CYS A 66 -11.64 10.85 8.68
C CYS A 66 -12.19 9.45 8.31
N ASP A 67 -13.46 9.35 7.92
CA ASP A 67 -14.18 8.11 7.59
C ASP A 67 -14.29 7.85 6.08
N ALA A 68 -13.58 8.61 5.24
CA ALA A 68 -13.61 8.35 3.80
C ALA A 68 -12.99 6.98 3.46
N ASP A 69 -13.80 6.12 2.85
CA ASP A 69 -13.48 4.74 2.49
C ASP A 69 -13.22 4.57 0.98
N PHE A 70 -12.80 5.65 0.34
CA PHE A 70 -12.66 5.72 -1.10
C PHE A 70 -11.37 6.43 -1.53
N VAL A 71 -11.00 6.24 -2.79
CA VAL A 71 -9.94 7.00 -3.46
C VAL A 71 -10.46 7.63 -4.75
N THR A 72 -10.03 8.84 -5.03
CA THR A 72 -10.24 9.56 -6.29
C THR A 72 -9.26 9.08 -7.36
N PHE A 73 -9.46 9.52 -8.61
CA PHE A 73 -8.56 9.14 -9.70
C PHE A 73 -7.11 9.59 -9.48
N GLY A 74 -6.90 10.78 -8.91
CA GLY A 74 -5.56 11.29 -8.62
C GLY A 74 -4.84 10.42 -7.60
N GLU A 75 -5.50 10.12 -6.48
CA GLU A 75 -4.97 9.25 -5.42
C GLU A 75 -4.70 7.83 -5.94
N PHE A 76 -5.61 7.28 -6.75
CA PHE A 76 -5.41 5.99 -7.41
C PHE A 76 -4.14 5.97 -8.27
N CYS A 77 -3.90 7.02 -9.07
CA CYS A 77 -2.69 7.12 -9.89
C CYS A 77 -1.42 7.14 -9.04
N VAL A 78 -1.41 7.92 -7.96
CA VAL A 78 -0.28 8.03 -7.05
C VAL A 78 0.00 6.69 -6.38
N SER A 79 -1.03 6.02 -5.84
CA SER A 79 -0.86 4.72 -5.19
C SER A 79 -0.39 3.61 -6.15
N VAL A 80 -0.81 3.65 -7.42
CA VAL A 80 -0.32 2.73 -8.46
C VAL A 80 1.16 2.95 -8.74
N ASP A 81 1.57 4.21 -8.91
CA ASP A 81 2.96 4.57 -9.19
C ASP A 81 3.88 4.21 -8.02
N GLU A 82 3.49 4.54 -6.78
CA GLU A 82 4.23 4.16 -5.57
C GLU A 82 4.37 2.65 -5.43
N LEU A 83 3.28 1.89 -5.62
CA LEU A 83 3.32 0.44 -5.47
C LEU A 83 4.21 -0.23 -6.52
N GLN A 84 4.15 0.24 -7.77
CA GLN A 84 5.05 -0.21 -8.84
C GLN A 84 6.50 0.08 -8.47
N HIS A 85 6.79 1.30 -8.04
CA HIS A 85 8.11 1.71 -7.61
C HIS A 85 8.65 0.83 -6.47
N HIS A 86 7.80 0.51 -5.48
CA HIS A 86 8.15 -0.41 -4.40
C HIS A 86 8.49 -1.83 -4.87
N TYR A 87 7.79 -2.33 -5.89
CA TYR A 87 8.05 -3.65 -6.48
C TYR A 87 9.34 -3.65 -7.32
N GLU A 88 9.58 -2.57 -8.08
CA GLU A 88 10.74 -2.41 -8.94
C GLU A 88 12.04 -2.24 -8.15
N ILE A 89 12.03 -1.44 -7.08
CA ILE A 89 13.21 -1.20 -6.23
C ILE A 89 13.58 -2.44 -5.41
N GLY A 90 12.71 -3.46 -5.33
CA GLY A 90 12.94 -4.63 -4.51
C GLY A 90 13.14 -4.23 -3.05
N ALA A 91 12.32 -3.30 -2.56
CA ALA A 91 12.45 -2.80 -1.19
C ALA A 91 12.43 -4.02 -0.24
N PRO A 92 13.47 -4.19 0.61
CA PRO A 92 13.46 -5.27 1.58
C PRO A 92 12.20 -5.10 2.41
N VAL A 93 11.45 -6.20 2.61
CA VAL A 93 10.29 -6.24 3.50
C VAL A 93 10.74 -5.70 4.85
N THR A 94 10.54 -4.41 5.11
CA THR A 94 10.75 -3.85 6.43
C THR A 94 9.54 -4.35 7.20
N LEU A 95 9.76 -5.42 7.95
CA LEU A 95 8.80 -5.90 8.92
C LEU A 95 8.27 -4.68 9.69
N PRO A 96 6.95 -4.56 9.88
CA PRO A 96 6.37 -3.49 10.66
C PRO A 96 7.17 -3.31 11.94
N LYS A 97 7.51 -2.07 12.32
CA LYS A 97 8.27 -1.81 13.56
C LYS A 97 7.60 -2.40 14.81
N SER A 98 6.30 -2.72 14.75
CA SER A 98 5.56 -3.46 15.77
C SER A 98 6.05 -4.91 15.97
N VAL A 99 6.71 -5.53 14.98
CA VAL A 99 7.35 -6.86 15.07
C VAL A 99 8.74 -6.77 15.70
N ILE A 100 9.40 -5.61 15.61
CA ILE A 100 10.71 -5.34 16.23
C ILE A 100 10.52 -4.87 17.67
N ARG A 101 9.82 -5.67 18.47
CA ARG A 101 9.85 -5.55 19.93
C ARG A 101 9.98 -6.94 20.52
N ASN A 102 11.23 -7.33 20.74
CA ASN A 102 11.74 -8.06 21.92
C ASN A 102 12.97 -8.90 21.55
N LYS A 103 14.17 -8.32 21.69
CA LYS A 103 15.38 -9.06 22.07
C LYS A 103 16.54 -8.14 22.46
N SER A 104 16.35 -7.35 23.52
CA SER A 104 17.45 -7.03 24.43
C SER A 104 17.44 -8.11 25.51
N GLY A 105 18.42 -9.02 25.45
CA GLY A 105 18.54 -10.16 26.34
C GLY A 105 18.88 -9.77 27.78
N GLY A 106 18.51 -10.65 28.72
CA GLY A 106 18.93 -10.55 30.11
C GLY A 106 18.33 -11.63 31.00
N VAL A 107 19.12 -12.68 31.23
CA VAL A 107 19.02 -13.68 32.31
C VAL A 107 18.04 -14.86 32.12
N SER A 108 18.67 -15.99 31.78
CA SER A 108 18.19 -17.36 31.94
C SER A 108 17.88 -17.67 33.42
N VAL A 109 16.63 -18.01 33.75
CA VAL A 109 16.30 -18.73 34.97
C VAL A 109 15.51 -19.98 34.61
N ARG A 110 16.05 -21.11 35.06
CA ARG A 110 15.67 -22.48 34.74
C ARG A 110 14.26 -22.79 35.25
N ARG A 111 13.47 -23.48 34.42
CA ARG A 111 12.24 -24.17 34.84
C ARG A 111 12.59 -25.25 35.86
N ALA A 112 12.07 -25.14 37.08
CA ALA A 112 11.87 -26.27 37.97
C ALA A 112 10.38 -26.33 38.33
N ARG A 113 9.66 -27.30 37.76
CA ARG A 113 8.36 -27.74 38.28
C ARG A 113 8.63 -28.84 39.29
N LYS A 114 8.21 -28.67 40.54
CA LYS A 114 7.86 -29.78 41.41
C LYS A 114 6.69 -29.35 42.28
N GLY A 115 5.56 -30.06 42.11
CA GLY A 115 4.35 -29.84 42.88
C GLY A 115 4.57 -30.15 44.35
N MET A 116 3.78 -29.50 45.19
CA MET A 116 3.64 -29.84 46.59
C MET A 116 2.18 -30.20 46.85
N HIS A 117 2.02 -31.40 47.40
CA HIS A 117 0.97 -31.76 48.34
C HIS A 117 1.02 -30.85 49.57
#